data_AF-A0A3B3XZB6-F1
#
_entry.id   AF-A0A3B3XZB6-F1
#
_cell.length_a   1.000
_cell.length_b   1.000
_cell.length_c   1.000
_cell.angle_alpha   90.00
_cell.angle_beta   90.00
_cell.angle_gamma   90.00
#
_symmetry.space_group_name_H-M   'P 1'
#
loop_
_entity.id
_entity.type
_entity.pdbx_description
1 polymer ?
#
loop_
_entity_poly.entity_id
_entity_poly.type
_entity_poly.pdbx_seq_one_letter_code
_entity_poly.pdbx_strand_id
1 'polypeptide(L)'
;MRDTMLTGSEGIKKTILHGGTGDLPRFITGTKVTFHFRTQLCDDERTVLDDSKKVGTPMEIVIGNMFKLDIWETLLSSMRIGEVSEFWCDTIHTGVYPLVSKSMRRIAEGKDPVEWQVHTCGMANMFAYHSLGYDDLDELMKEPKPLYFVLELLRVQQPSEYNRESWALSDEERLKAVPVLHGQGNKLYKQGRYQEATQKYKEAIICIKNVQTKGEKAWDVPWLKLEKMANTLTLNYCQCLLRMEEYYEVIEHTTDIVNQHPGVAKAFYLRGKAHKEVWNEAEARQDFSRVLDLDPGMKKAVKKELAVLNMRMEEKNQEDRDKYRAAPPPGTPPCRRPPNPRITSSWSSCPASAPFGPSALSHWCTLLW
;
A
#
# COMPACT_ATOMS: atom_id res chain seq x y z
N MET A 1 -7.05 -45.59 -8.43
CA MET A 1 -7.02 -44.73 -7.22
C MET A 1 -8.30 -44.95 -6.40
N ARG A 2 -8.50 -44.24 -5.29
CA ARG A 2 -9.82 -44.02 -4.69
C ARG A 2 -10.20 -42.56 -4.85
N ASP A 3 -10.90 -42.24 -5.91
CA ASP A 3 -11.42 -40.89 -6.17
C ASP A 3 -12.37 -40.53 -5.03
N THR A 4 -11.93 -39.63 -4.16
CA THR A 4 -12.66 -39.27 -2.95
C THR A 4 -13.11 -37.83 -3.12
N MET A 5 -14.42 -37.62 -3.32
CA MET A 5 -15.00 -36.28 -3.26
C MET A 5 -14.72 -35.72 -1.87
N LEU A 6 -14.17 -34.50 -1.81
CA LEU A 6 -13.87 -33.81 -0.57
C LEU A 6 -15.22 -33.33 0.00
N THR A 7 -15.76 -34.08 0.96
CA THR A 7 -17.16 -34.01 1.38
C THR A 7 -17.53 -32.62 1.91
N GLY A 8 -18.22 -31.83 1.09
CA GLY A 8 -18.66 -30.48 1.42
C GLY A 8 -18.20 -29.38 0.46
N SER A 9 -17.37 -29.68 -0.55
CA SER A 9 -16.89 -28.68 -1.52
C SER A 9 -17.21 -29.06 -2.97
N GLU A 10 -18.05 -28.27 -3.63
CA GLU A 10 -18.34 -28.38 -5.06
C GLU A 10 -17.10 -28.03 -5.91
N GLY A 11 -16.98 -28.60 -7.11
CA GLY A 11 -15.88 -28.31 -8.03
C GLY A 11 -14.50 -28.84 -7.62
N ILE A 12 -14.40 -29.78 -6.66
CA ILE A 12 -13.11 -30.30 -6.16
C ILE A 12 -13.07 -31.83 -6.13
N LYS A 13 -11.94 -32.40 -6.58
CA LYS A 13 -11.64 -33.85 -6.50
C LYS A 13 -10.26 -34.06 -5.89
N LYS A 14 -10.14 -34.92 -4.88
CA LYS A 14 -8.87 -35.24 -4.20
C LYS A 14 -8.37 -36.64 -4.58
N THR A 15 -7.09 -36.71 -4.96
CA THR A 15 -6.36 -37.95 -5.24
C THR A 15 -5.09 -37.99 -4.38
N ILE A 16 -5.07 -38.85 -3.36
CA ILE A 16 -3.88 -39.06 -2.53
C ILE A 16 -2.82 -39.81 -3.37
N LEU A 17 -1.67 -39.16 -3.58
CA LEU A 17 -0.52 -39.71 -4.29
C LEU A 17 0.45 -40.42 -3.32
N HIS A 18 0.64 -39.86 -2.13
CA HIS A 18 1.39 -40.47 -1.02
C HIS A 18 0.62 -40.25 0.28
N GLY A 19 0.37 -41.33 1.04
CA GLY A 19 -0.35 -41.25 2.30
C GLY A 19 0.52 -40.64 3.41
N GLY A 20 -0.01 -39.64 4.12
CA GLY A 20 0.69 -39.02 5.24
C GLY A 20 0.70 -39.88 6.51
N THR A 21 1.45 -39.40 7.50
CA THR A 21 1.71 -40.04 8.79
C THR A 21 0.90 -39.42 9.93
N GLY A 22 0.76 -40.18 11.03
CA GLY A 22 0.02 -39.73 12.22
C GLY A 22 -1.49 -39.54 11.96
N ASP A 23 -2.15 -38.85 12.88
CA ASP A 23 -3.56 -38.47 12.74
C ASP A 23 -3.75 -37.15 11.97
N LEU A 24 -4.99 -36.91 11.52
CA LEU A 24 -5.33 -35.65 10.86
C LEU A 24 -5.10 -34.49 11.84
N PRO A 25 -4.24 -33.51 11.52
CA PRO A 25 -3.96 -32.40 12.43
C PRO A 25 -5.21 -31.59 12.76
N ARG A 26 -5.27 -31.03 13.96
CA ARG A 26 -6.34 -30.08 14.31
C ARG A 26 -5.99 -28.70 13.79
N PHE A 27 -6.60 -28.32 12.67
CA PHE A 27 -6.51 -26.97 12.12
C PHE A 27 -7.49 -26.05 12.86
N ILE A 28 -6.98 -24.95 13.43
CA ILE A 28 -7.75 -23.89 14.07
C ILE A 28 -7.29 -22.52 13.56
N THR A 29 -8.07 -21.46 13.78
CA THR A 29 -7.64 -20.09 13.44
C THR A 29 -6.29 -19.79 14.11
N GLY A 30 -5.31 -19.35 13.31
CA GLY A 30 -3.94 -19.13 13.75
C GLY A 30 -2.99 -20.32 13.57
N THR A 31 -3.46 -21.52 13.23
CA THR A 31 -2.58 -22.67 12.91
C THR A 31 -1.71 -22.34 11.70
N LYS A 32 -0.39 -22.44 11.87
CA LYS A 32 0.59 -22.21 10.80
C LYS A 32 0.86 -23.52 10.06
N VAL A 33 0.83 -23.47 8.73
CA VAL A 33 0.97 -24.64 7.86
C VAL A 33 2.12 -24.39 6.88
N THR A 34 3.15 -25.25 6.94
CA THR A 34 4.30 -25.25 6.02
C THR A 34 4.13 -26.40 5.03
N PHE A 35 4.20 -26.13 3.73
CA PHE A 35 3.93 -27.12 2.68
C PHE A 35 4.70 -26.81 1.39
N HIS A 36 4.92 -27.82 0.55
CA HIS A 36 5.26 -27.59 -0.86
C HIS A 36 3.99 -27.65 -1.71
N PHE A 37 3.96 -26.83 -2.76
CA PHE A 37 2.99 -26.90 -3.84
C PHE A 37 3.67 -26.96 -5.21
N ARG A 38 2.96 -27.57 -6.16
CA ARG A 38 3.09 -27.38 -7.60
C ARG A 38 1.69 -27.11 -8.17
N THR A 39 1.57 -26.12 -9.05
CA THR A 39 0.33 -25.82 -9.78
C THR A 39 0.49 -26.18 -11.24
N GLN A 40 -0.51 -26.83 -11.83
CA GLN A 40 -0.53 -27.24 -13.23
C GLN A 40 -1.86 -26.88 -13.90
N LEU A 41 -1.82 -26.58 -15.20
CA LEU A 41 -3.03 -26.49 -16.03
C LEU A 41 -3.72 -27.86 -16.16
N CYS A 42 -5.01 -27.82 -16.51
CA CYS A 42 -5.78 -29.01 -16.90
C CYS A 42 -5.73 -29.25 -18.42
N ASP A 43 -4.54 -29.20 -18.99
CA ASP A 43 -4.22 -29.56 -20.38
C ASP A 43 -3.61 -30.98 -20.46
N ASP A 44 -3.47 -31.49 -21.68
CA ASP A 44 -2.94 -32.85 -21.94
C ASP A 44 -1.47 -32.99 -21.49
N GLU A 45 -0.70 -31.90 -21.50
CA GLU A 45 0.72 -31.88 -21.08
C GLU A 45 0.90 -31.65 -19.57
N ARG A 46 -0.17 -31.32 -18.83
CA ARG A 46 -0.16 -30.89 -17.41
C ARG A 46 0.85 -29.76 -17.17
N THR A 47 0.79 -28.69 -17.98
CA THR A 47 1.75 -27.58 -17.99
C THR A 47 1.93 -26.98 -16.59
N VAL A 48 3.18 -26.93 -16.11
CA VAL A 48 3.51 -26.47 -14.76
C VAL A 48 3.64 -24.94 -14.73
N LEU A 49 2.71 -24.27 -14.05
CA LEU A 49 2.72 -22.82 -13.84
C LEU A 49 3.72 -22.41 -12.76
N ASP A 50 3.69 -23.09 -11.61
CA ASP A 50 4.52 -22.75 -10.44
C ASP A 50 4.92 -24.02 -9.68
N ASP A 51 6.11 -24.03 -9.09
CA ASP A 51 6.67 -25.20 -8.39
C ASP A 51 7.61 -24.74 -7.27
N SER A 52 7.13 -24.79 -6.03
CA SER A 52 7.90 -24.37 -4.84
C SER A 52 9.18 -25.19 -4.61
N LYS A 53 9.27 -26.42 -5.13
CA LYS A 53 10.50 -27.22 -5.04
C LYS A 53 11.58 -26.73 -6.01
N LYS A 54 11.21 -26.10 -7.13
CA LYS A 54 12.16 -25.39 -8.01
C LYS A 54 12.65 -24.08 -7.40
N VAL A 55 11.80 -23.39 -6.62
CA VAL A 55 12.17 -22.18 -5.85
C VAL A 55 13.07 -22.52 -4.66
N GLY A 56 12.96 -23.75 -4.12
CA GLY A 56 13.78 -24.23 -3.00
C GLY A 56 13.26 -23.86 -1.60
N THR A 57 12.17 -23.10 -1.53
CA THR A 57 11.56 -22.63 -0.28
C THR A 57 10.12 -23.14 -0.19
N PRO A 58 9.71 -23.79 0.92
CA PRO A 58 8.33 -24.20 1.13
C PRO A 58 7.43 -22.98 1.38
N MET A 59 6.15 -23.10 1.01
CA MET A 59 5.12 -22.10 1.26
C MET A 59 4.66 -22.17 2.72
N GLU A 60 4.33 -21.03 3.30
CA GLU A 60 3.74 -20.95 4.64
C GLU A 60 2.45 -20.13 4.61
N ILE A 61 1.37 -20.66 5.20
CA ILE A 61 0.11 -19.94 5.42
C ILE A 61 -0.33 -20.07 6.89
N VAL A 62 -1.30 -19.25 7.30
CA VAL A 62 -1.99 -19.36 8.59
C VAL A 62 -3.49 -19.50 8.36
N ILE A 63 -4.06 -20.58 8.87
CA ILE A 63 -5.48 -20.93 8.75
C ILE A 63 -6.34 -19.88 9.46
N GLY A 64 -7.46 -19.52 8.83
CA GLY A 64 -8.42 -18.53 9.30
C GLY A 64 -7.93 -17.08 9.19
N ASN A 65 -6.81 -16.83 8.49
CA ASN A 65 -6.39 -15.47 8.17
C ASN A 65 -7.05 -14.93 6.89
N MET A 66 -7.62 -15.82 6.08
CA MET A 66 -8.09 -15.62 4.71
C MET A 66 -6.92 -15.29 3.76
N PHE A 67 -6.16 -16.33 3.42
CA PHE A 67 -5.22 -16.28 2.31
C PHE A 67 -5.95 -15.90 1.00
N LYS A 68 -5.29 -15.16 0.08
CA LYS A 68 -5.93 -14.65 -1.16
C LYS A 68 -6.47 -15.76 -2.10
N LEU A 69 -6.06 -17.00 -1.88
CA LEU A 69 -6.61 -18.21 -2.50
C LEU A 69 -7.12 -19.11 -1.37
N ASP A 70 -8.27 -18.74 -0.82
CA ASP A 70 -8.90 -19.31 0.37
C ASP A 70 -9.02 -20.84 0.31
N ILE A 71 -9.29 -21.38 -0.88
CA ILE A 71 -9.49 -22.82 -1.04
C ILE A 71 -8.30 -23.67 -0.61
N TRP A 72 -7.07 -23.15 -0.67
CA TRP A 72 -5.88 -23.86 -0.18
C TRP A 72 -5.96 -24.16 1.33
N GLU A 73 -6.65 -23.33 2.13
CA GLU A 73 -6.91 -23.62 3.54
C GLU A 73 -7.78 -24.90 3.67
N THR A 74 -8.79 -25.06 2.81
CA THR A 74 -9.63 -26.28 2.72
C THR A 74 -8.86 -27.50 2.22
N LEU A 75 -8.04 -27.34 1.17
CA LEU A 75 -7.24 -28.44 0.61
C LEU A 75 -6.27 -28.99 1.66
N LEU A 76 -5.48 -28.10 2.30
CA LEU A 76 -4.48 -28.47 3.31
C LEU A 76 -5.12 -29.01 4.60
N SER A 77 -6.28 -28.48 5.01
CA SER A 77 -7.01 -28.99 6.18
C SER A 77 -7.51 -30.44 6.01
N SER A 78 -7.51 -30.97 4.78
CA SER A 78 -7.85 -32.38 4.49
C SER A 78 -6.66 -33.36 4.58
N MET A 79 -5.44 -32.87 4.83
CA MET A 79 -4.19 -33.63 4.66
C MET A 79 -3.52 -34.03 5.99
N ARG A 80 -2.88 -35.20 6.01
CA ARG A 80 -1.98 -35.66 7.09
C ARG A 80 -0.54 -35.16 6.87
N ILE A 81 0.27 -35.15 7.93
CA ILE A 81 1.67 -34.67 7.84
C ILE A 81 2.53 -35.67 7.06
N GLY A 82 3.20 -35.20 6.01
CA GLY A 82 3.89 -36.03 5.01
C GLY A 82 3.00 -36.53 3.88
N GLU A 83 1.72 -36.15 3.84
CA GLU A 83 0.83 -36.51 2.73
C GLU A 83 1.18 -35.72 1.46
N VAL A 84 1.16 -36.38 0.31
CA VAL A 84 1.17 -35.75 -1.01
C VAL A 84 -0.17 -36.03 -1.69
N SER A 85 -0.90 -34.99 -2.07
CA SER A 85 -2.21 -35.10 -2.71
C SER A 85 -2.32 -34.19 -3.92
N GLU A 86 -2.84 -34.73 -5.02
CA GLU A 86 -3.35 -33.96 -6.16
C GLU A 86 -4.79 -33.54 -5.89
N PHE A 87 -5.09 -32.28 -6.14
CA PHE A 87 -6.43 -31.71 -6.07
C PHE A 87 -6.77 -31.10 -7.43
N TRP A 88 -7.78 -31.63 -8.11
CA TRP A 88 -8.40 -30.93 -9.24
C TRP A 88 -9.38 -29.91 -8.68
N CYS A 89 -9.26 -28.65 -9.11
CA CYS A 89 -10.13 -27.54 -8.73
C CYS A 89 -10.69 -26.84 -9.97
N ASP A 90 -12.02 -26.69 -9.99
CA ASP A 90 -12.73 -25.97 -11.05
C ASP A 90 -12.49 -24.44 -10.99
N THR A 91 -12.75 -23.78 -12.11
CA THR A 91 -12.71 -22.33 -12.38
C THR A 91 -13.25 -21.44 -11.26
N ILE A 92 -14.31 -21.87 -10.57
CA ILE A 92 -14.91 -21.17 -9.42
C ILE A 92 -13.92 -20.95 -8.27
N HIS A 93 -12.90 -21.79 -8.15
CA HIS A 93 -11.84 -21.72 -7.12
C HIS A 93 -10.52 -21.15 -7.65
N THR A 94 -10.30 -21.17 -8.97
CA THR A 94 -8.99 -20.84 -9.56
C THR A 94 -8.89 -19.41 -10.11
N GLY A 95 -9.99 -18.68 -10.26
CA GLY A 95 -10.00 -17.33 -10.86
C GLY A 95 -9.09 -16.29 -10.18
N VAL A 96 -8.78 -16.44 -8.89
CA VAL A 96 -7.84 -15.57 -8.16
C VAL A 96 -6.38 -16.02 -8.25
N TYR A 97 -6.11 -17.22 -8.78
CA TYR A 97 -4.77 -17.81 -8.84
C TYR A 97 -3.71 -16.91 -9.53
N PRO A 98 -3.97 -16.24 -10.67
CA PRO A 98 -2.96 -15.40 -11.33
C PRO A 98 -2.41 -14.28 -10.43
N LEU A 99 -3.28 -13.67 -9.62
CA LEU A 99 -2.90 -12.60 -8.69
C LEU A 99 -2.04 -13.12 -7.52
N VAL A 100 -2.31 -14.35 -7.08
CA VAL A 100 -1.54 -15.03 -6.04
C VAL A 100 -0.20 -15.53 -6.60
N SER A 101 -0.19 -16.13 -7.80
CA SER A 101 1.04 -16.54 -8.49
C SER A 101 1.99 -15.37 -8.71
N LYS A 102 1.52 -14.23 -9.23
CA LYS A 102 2.32 -12.99 -9.32
C LYS A 102 2.92 -12.60 -7.96
N SER A 103 2.14 -12.69 -6.88
CA SER A 103 2.63 -12.39 -5.53
C SER A 103 3.72 -13.37 -5.08
N MET A 104 3.55 -14.68 -5.34
CA MET A 104 4.51 -15.74 -5.00
C MET A 104 5.80 -15.64 -5.81
N ARG A 105 5.71 -15.38 -7.13
CA ARG A 105 6.88 -15.20 -8.02
C ARG A 105 7.73 -14.02 -7.56
N ARG A 106 7.12 -12.88 -7.18
CA ARG A 106 7.86 -11.72 -6.65
C ARG A 106 8.55 -11.99 -5.31
N ILE A 107 7.92 -12.75 -4.42
CA ILE A 107 8.57 -13.21 -3.17
C ILE A 107 9.78 -14.10 -3.46
N ALA A 108 9.68 -15.01 -4.44
CA ALA A 108 10.81 -15.84 -4.87
C ALA A 108 11.96 -15.02 -5.50
N GLU A 109 11.64 -13.89 -6.15
CA GLU A 109 12.61 -12.89 -6.64
C GLU A 109 13.18 -11.98 -5.54
N GLY A 110 12.76 -12.14 -4.28
CA GLY A 110 13.17 -11.29 -3.15
C GLY A 110 12.57 -9.88 -3.17
N LYS A 111 11.50 -9.66 -3.96
CA LYS A 111 10.80 -8.38 -4.11
C LYS A 111 9.55 -8.34 -3.23
N ASP A 112 9.09 -7.14 -2.91
CA ASP A 112 7.85 -6.97 -2.15
C ASP A 112 6.64 -7.51 -2.96
N PRO A 113 5.76 -8.35 -2.39
CA PRO A 113 4.62 -8.90 -3.13
C PRO A 113 3.55 -7.87 -3.49
N VAL A 114 3.42 -6.79 -2.72
CA VAL A 114 2.34 -5.79 -2.77
C VAL A 114 2.73 -4.56 -3.58
N GLU A 115 4.01 -4.25 -3.78
CA GLU A 115 4.50 -3.07 -4.53
C GLU A 115 3.86 -2.83 -5.92
N TRP A 116 3.31 -3.85 -6.59
CA TRP A 116 2.56 -3.67 -7.85
C TRP A 116 1.13 -3.11 -7.65
N GLN A 117 0.54 -3.27 -6.47
CA GLN A 117 -0.80 -2.82 -6.11
C GLN A 117 -0.85 -1.29 -5.84
N VAL A 118 -0.37 -0.51 -6.81
CA VAL A 118 -0.30 0.96 -6.74
C VAL A 118 -1.70 1.54 -6.60
N HIS A 119 -1.99 2.12 -5.43
CA HIS A 119 -3.32 2.60 -5.04
C HIS A 119 -3.72 3.93 -5.70
N THR A 120 -3.72 3.99 -7.04
CA THR A 120 -4.16 5.16 -7.79
C THR A 120 -5.69 5.24 -7.87
N CYS A 121 -6.26 6.32 -7.34
CA CYS A 121 -7.69 6.60 -7.44
C CYS A 121 -8.06 7.08 -8.85
N GLY A 122 -9.15 6.55 -9.42
CA GLY A 122 -9.68 6.96 -10.72
C GLY A 122 -9.23 6.12 -11.91
N MET A 123 -9.53 6.59 -13.13
CA MET A 123 -9.52 5.77 -14.36
C MET A 123 -8.14 5.23 -14.80
N ALA A 124 -7.03 5.67 -14.19
CA ALA A 124 -5.72 5.04 -14.38
C ALA A 124 -5.76 3.53 -14.07
N ASN A 125 -6.57 3.14 -13.08
CA ASN A 125 -6.79 1.76 -12.67
C ASN A 125 -7.45 0.87 -13.75
N MET A 126 -7.96 1.43 -14.85
CA MET A 126 -8.49 0.65 -15.98
C MET A 126 -7.41 0.24 -16.99
N PHE A 127 -6.32 1.01 -17.10
CA PHE A 127 -5.27 0.76 -18.10
C PHE A 127 -4.17 -0.19 -17.59
N ALA A 128 -3.92 -0.22 -16.27
CA ALA A 128 -2.86 -1.03 -15.65
C ALA A 128 -3.13 -2.55 -15.60
N TYR A 129 -4.34 -3.01 -15.94
CA TYR A 129 -4.77 -4.41 -15.75
C TYR A 129 -4.69 -5.31 -16.99
N HIS A 130 -4.17 -4.82 -18.12
CA HIS A 130 -4.04 -5.62 -19.34
C HIS A 130 -2.88 -6.63 -19.31
N SER A 131 -1.97 -6.52 -18.33
CA SER A 131 -0.90 -7.48 -18.09
C SER A 131 -0.43 -7.47 -16.62
N LEU A 132 -0.22 -8.66 -16.08
CA LEU A 132 0.48 -8.97 -14.83
C LEU A 132 2.00 -8.93 -15.00
N GLY A 133 2.52 -8.93 -16.23
CA GLY A 133 3.95 -9.05 -16.54
C GLY A 133 4.43 -10.49 -16.72
N TYR A 134 3.50 -11.45 -16.84
CA TYR A 134 3.80 -12.87 -17.11
C TYR A 134 2.72 -13.41 -18.07
N ASP A 135 3.10 -13.79 -19.29
CA ASP A 135 2.14 -14.12 -20.36
C ASP A 135 1.21 -15.29 -20.01
N ASP A 136 1.70 -16.27 -19.24
CA ASP A 136 0.95 -17.45 -18.78
C ASP A 136 -0.13 -17.08 -17.76
N LEU A 137 0.16 -16.15 -16.85
CA LEU A 137 -0.81 -15.62 -15.90
C LEU A 137 -1.80 -14.67 -16.58
N ASP A 138 -1.39 -13.99 -17.65
CA ASP A 138 -2.23 -13.10 -18.44
C ASP A 138 -3.20 -13.85 -19.35
N GLU A 139 -2.82 -15.02 -19.87
CA GLU A 139 -3.76 -15.93 -20.51
C GLU A 139 -4.77 -16.45 -19.49
N LEU A 140 -4.31 -16.93 -18.33
CA LEU A 140 -5.15 -17.48 -17.27
C LEU A 140 -6.10 -16.44 -16.63
N MET A 141 -5.78 -15.14 -16.71
CA MET A 141 -6.71 -14.05 -16.37
C MET A 141 -7.78 -13.80 -17.43
N LYS A 142 -7.45 -13.96 -18.73
CA LYS A 142 -8.39 -13.74 -19.85
C LYS A 142 -9.34 -14.92 -20.02
N GLU A 143 -8.84 -16.13 -19.83
CA GLU A 143 -9.58 -17.39 -19.90
C GLU A 143 -9.28 -18.21 -18.63
N PRO A 144 -10.09 -18.05 -17.56
CA PRO A 144 -9.94 -18.83 -16.33
C PRO A 144 -10.10 -20.33 -16.60
N LYS A 145 -9.06 -21.10 -16.27
CA LYS A 145 -9.01 -22.56 -16.48
C LYS A 145 -9.02 -23.30 -15.14
N PRO A 146 -9.59 -24.52 -15.09
CA PRO A 146 -9.44 -25.39 -13.93
C PRO A 146 -7.97 -25.77 -13.76
N LEU A 147 -7.53 -26.00 -12.53
CA LEU A 147 -6.13 -26.25 -12.17
C LEU A 147 -5.98 -27.55 -11.36
N TYR A 148 -4.82 -28.17 -11.50
CA TYR A 148 -4.35 -29.19 -10.56
C TYR A 148 -3.37 -28.55 -9.56
N PHE A 149 -3.69 -28.66 -8.27
CA PHE A 149 -2.77 -28.35 -7.18
C PHE A 149 -2.20 -29.67 -6.63
N VAL A 150 -0.90 -29.89 -6.79
CA VAL A 150 -0.20 -31.00 -6.12
C VAL A 150 0.46 -30.43 -4.87
N LEU A 151 -0.07 -30.80 -3.70
CA LEU A 151 0.36 -30.31 -2.40
C LEU A 151 1.09 -31.40 -1.61
N GLU A 152 2.09 -31.03 -0.84
CA GLU A 152 2.84 -31.87 0.10
C GLU A 152 2.88 -31.18 1.47
N LEU A 153 2.17 -31.72 2.46
CA LEU A 153 2.05 -31.10 3.78
C LEU A 153 3.26 -31.44 4.65
N LEU A 154 4.18 -30.50 4.86
CA LEU A 154 5.43 -30.74 5.60
C LEU A 154 5.26 -30.62 7.12
N ARG A 155 4.56 -29.58 7.58
CA ARG A 155 4.43 -29.26 9.02
C ARG A 155 3.15 -28.49 9.31
N VAL A 156 2.52 -28.82 10.44
CA VAL A 156 1.45 -28.03 11.06
C VAL A 156 1.93 -27.61 12.44
N GLN A 157 1.85 -26.32 12.76
CA GLN A 157 2.19 -25.76 14.07
C GLN A 157 0.96 -25.11 14.70
N GLN A 158 0.66 -25.44 15.94
CA GLN A 158 -0.42 -24.81 16.68
C GLN A 158 -0.09 -23.33 17.00
N PRO A 159 -1.10 -22.45 17.14
CA PRO A 159 -0.91 -21.02 17.42
C PRO A 159 -0.34 -20.69 18.82
N SER A 160 0.14 -21.69 19.55
CA SER A 160 0.93 -21.60 20.79
C SER A 160 2.40 -22.02 20.62
N GLU A 161 2.78 -22.62 19.49
CA GLU A 161 4.08 -23.26 19.24
C GLU A 161 5.04 -22.39 18.42
N TYR A 162 4.56 -21.25 17.90
CA TYR A 162 5.37 -20.27 17.18
C TYR A 162 5.05 -18.86 17.67
N ASN A 163 6.04 -17.97 17.59
CA ASN A 163 5.86 -16.57 17.94
C ASN A 163 5.03 -15.91 16.83
N ARG A 164 3.75 -15.58 17.10
CA ARG A 164 2.84 -15.07 16.07
C ARG A 164 3.25 -13.68 15.62
N GLU A 165 3.79 -13.59 14.41
CA GLU A 165 3.93 -12.34 13.68
C GLU A 165 2.56 -11.67 13.48
N SER A 166 2.53 -10.33 13.41
CA SER A 166 1.30 -9.53 13.49
C SER A 166 0.27 -9.81 12.39
N TRP A 167 0.69 -10.43 11.28
CA TRP A 167 -0.20 -10.86 10.21
C TRP A 167 -1.05 -12.08 10.57
N ALA A 168 -0.71 -12.88 11.59
CA ALA A 168 -1.36 -14.15 11.95
C ALA A 168 -2.52 -14.03 12.97
N LEU A 169 -2.92 -12.82 13.35
CA LEU A 169 -4.00 -12.56 14.31
C LEU A 169 -5.39 -12.66 13.67
N SER A 170 -6.38 -13.19 14.39
CA SER A 170 -7.79 -13.10 13.98
C SER A 170 -8.30 -11.65 14.03
N ASP A 171 -9.39 -11.35 13.31
CA ASP A 171 -9.92 -9.99 13.24
C ASP A 171 -10.43 -9.46 14.59
N GLU A 172 -10.94 -10.34 15.48
CA GLU A 172 -11.30 -9.95 16.85
C GLU A 172 -10.06 -9.71 17.75
N GLU A 173 -8.97 -10.46 17.56
CA GLU A 173 -7.69 -10.19 18.23
C GLU A 173 -7.08 -8.86 17.75
N ARG A 174 -7.13 -8.57 16.44
CA ARG A 174 -6.71 -7.28 15.85
C ARG A 174 -7.45 -6.11 16.48
N LEU A 175 -8.78 -6.19 16.60
CA LEU A 175 -9.58 -5.13 17.22
C LEU A 175 -9.32 -4.99 18.73
N LYS A 176 -8.97 -6.07 19.44
CA LYS A 176 -8.54 -6.01 20.85
C LYS A 176 -7.15 -5.39 21.03
N ALA A 177 -6.26 -5.52 20.04
CA ALA A 177 -4.94 -4.89 20.06
C ALA A 177 -4.99 -3.36 19.82
N VAL A 178 -5.93 -2.87 19.02
CA VAL A 178 -6.03 -1.45 18.62
C VAL A 178 -6.03 -0.46 19.81
N PRO A 179 -6.83 -0.61 20.87
CA PRO A 179 -6.78 0.29 22.04
C PRO A 179 -5.45 0.25 22.79
N VAL A 180 -4.78 -0.92 22.82
CA VAL A 180 -3.48 -1.09 23.48
C VAL A 180 -2.39 -0.37 22.70
N LEU A 181 -2.36 -0.54 21.37
CA LEU A 181 -1.44 0.16 20.48
C LEU A 181 -1.66 1.68 20.50
N HIS A 182 -2.92 2.14 20.53
CA HIS A 182 -3.26 3.56 20.73
C HIS A 182 -2.70 4.08 22.05
N GLY A 183 -2.90 3.35 23.16
CA GLY A 183 -2.35 3.70 24.46
C GLY A 183 -0.82 3.78 24.47
N GLN A 184 -0.14 2.84 23.82
CA GLN A 184 1.32 2.84 23.66
C GLN A 184 1.81 4.04 22.83
N GLY A 185 1.21 4.31 21.67
CA GLY A 185 1.53 5.48 20.84
C GLY A 185 1.31 6.81 21.58
N ASN A 186 0.20 6.93 22.33
CA ASN A 186 -0.08 8.11 23.17
C ASN A 186 0.96 8.29 24.29
N LYS A 187 1.50 7.20 24.85
CA LYS A 187 2.58 7.24 25.85
C LYS A 187 3.91 7.67 25.23
N LEU A 188 4.27 7.10 24.08
CA LEU A 188 5.51 7.43 23.35
C LEU A 188 5.51 8.88 22.84
N TYR A 189 4.38 9.38 22.34
CA TYR A 189 4.21 10.78 21.94
C TYR A 189 4.44 11.75 23.11
N LYS A 190 3.90 11.43 24.30
CA LYS A 190 4.16 12.21 25.53
C LYS A 190 5.61 12.15 26.02
N GLN A 191 6.38 11.15 25.59
CA GLN A 191 7.82 11.03 25.84
C GLN A 191 8.69 11.69 24.75
N GLY A 192 8.08 12.30 23.72
CA GLY A 192 8.80 12.87 22.57
C GLY A 192 9.38 11.83 21.59
N ARG A 193 9.07 10.54 21.77
CA ARG A 193 9.57 9.43 20.94
C ARG A 193 8.71 9.27 19.69
N TYR A 194 8.73 10.29 18.82
CA TYR A 194 7.78 10.42 17.72
C TYR A 194 7.85 9.28 16.69
N GLN A 195 9.06 8.80 16.35
CA GLN A 195 9.26 7.67 15.41
C GLN A 195 8.70 6.32 15.92
N GLU A 196 8.70 6.10 17.24
CA GLU A 196 8.10 4.90 17.82
C GLU A 196 6.59 5.06 18.01
N ALA A 197 6.13 6.29 18.30
CA ALA A 197 4.72 6.62 18.34
C ALA A 197 4.06 6.46 16.95
N THR A 198 4.70 6.94 15.87
CA THR A 198 4.22 6.73 14.50
C THR A 198 4.11 5.25 14.16
N GLN A 199 5.14 4.46 14.46
CA GLN A 199 5.10 3.02 14.19
C GLN A 199 3.94 2.32 14.91
N LYS A 200 3.67 2.66 16.19
CA LYS A 200 2.52 2.10 16.93
C LYS A 200 1.17 2.60 16.43
N TYR A 201 1.08 3.80 15.85
CA TYR A 201 -0.13 4.23 15.15
C TYR A 201 -0.29 3.54 13.79
N LYS A 202 0.77 3.34 12.99
CA LYS A 202 0.73 2.56 11.74
C LYS A 202 0.23 1.13 11.99
N GLU A 203 0.80 0.43 12.98
CA GLU A 203 0.35 -0.90 13.40
C GLU A 203 -1.16 -0.93 13.73
N ALA A 204 -1.65 0.05 14.49
CA ALA A 204 -3.07 0.14 14.85
C ALA A 204 -3.98 0.44 13.64
N ILE A 205 -3.55 1.31 12.71
CA ILE A 205 -4.31 1.65 11.49
C ILE A 205 -4.40 0.42 10.57
N ILE A 206 -3.30 -0.32 10.38
CA ILE A 206 -3.28 -1.59 9.63
C ILE A 206 -4.24 -2.61 10.27
N CYS A 207 -4.23 -2.75 11.60
CA CYS A 207 -5.16 -3.63 12.30
C CYS A 207 -6.64 -3.30 12.05
N ILE A 208 -7.00 -2.04 11.81
CA ILE A 208 -8.39 -1.66 11.46
C ILE A 208 -8.64 -1.85 9.96
N LYS A 209 -7.75 -1.34 9.08
CA LYS A 209 -7.91 -1.45 7.62
C LYS A 209 -8.10 -2.92 7.19
N ASN A 210 -7.29 -3.83 7.72
CA ASN A 210 -7.38 -5.27 7.42
C ASN A 210 -8.72 -5.91 7.81
N VAL A 211 -9.46 -5.32 8.75
CA VAL A 211 -10.82 -5.75 9.12
C VAL A 211 -11.87 -5.05 8.25
N GLN A 212 -11.68 -3.77 7.91
CA GLN A 212 -12.58 -3.03 7.02
C GLN A 212 -12.62 -3.61 5.60
N THR A 213 -11.49 -4.09 5.05
CA THR A 213 -11.43 -4.74 3.72
C THR A 213 -12.28 -6.02 3.63
N LYS A 214 -12.67 -6.61 4.75
CA LYS A 214 -13.44 -7.85 4.85
C LYS A 214 -14.94 -7.64 5.10
N GLY A 215 -15.37 -6.40 5.36
CA GLY A 215 -16.75 -6.08 5.69
C GLY A 215 -17.51 -5.50 4.50
N GLU A 216 -18.47 -6.25 3.96
CA GLU A 216 -19.23 -5.91 2.74
C GLU A 216 -20.08 -4.61 2.82
N LYS A 217 -20.21 -4.00 4.00
CA LYS A 217 -21.19 -2.93 4.27
C LYS A 217 -20.57 -1.75 5.02
N ALA A 218 -20.13 -0.75 4.24
CA ALA A 218 -19.61 0.53 4.76
C ALA A 218 -20.65 1.35 5.58
N TRP A 219 -21.93 0.98 5.53
CA TRP A 219 -23.02 1.70 6.21
C TRP A 219 -23.35 1.15 7.60
N ASP A 220 -22.77 0.00 7.99
CA ASP A 220 -23.10 -0.65 9.25
C ASP A 220 -22.47 0.10 10.46
N VAL A 221 -23.24 0.21 11.56
CA VAL A 221 -22.83 0.97 12.76
C VAL A 221 -21.49 0.51 13.38
N PRO A 222 -21.11 -0.78 13.38
CA PRO A 222 -19.75 -1.20 13.72
C PRO A 222 -18.67 -0.63 12.79
N TRP A 223 -18.90 -0.59 11.47
CA TRP A 223 -17.94 -0.09 10.49
C TRP A 223 -17.67 1.41 10.70
N LEU A 224 -18.72 2.22 10.89
CA LEU A 224 -18.60 3.65 11.20
C LEU A 224 -17.83 3.93 12.52
N LYS A 225 -17.91 3.02 13.50
CA LYS A 225 -17.10 3.09 14.73
C LYS A 225 -15.63 2.77 14.48
N LEU A 226 -15.35 1.78 13.63
CA LEU A 226 -13.99 1.41 13.21
C LEU A 226 -13.33 2.52 12.39
N GLU A 227 -14.04 3.07 11.41
CA GLU A 227 -13.60 4.19 10.58
C GLU A 227 -13.28 5.43 11.45
N LYS A 228 -14.18 5.79 12.38
CA LYS A 228 -13.91 6.88 13.33
C LYS A 228 -12.67 6.63 14.20
N MET A 229 -12.39 5.37 14.56
CA MET A 229 -11.17 4.99 15.28
C MET A 229 -9.93 5.11 14.37
N ALA A 230 -10.00 4.63 13.12
CA ALA A 230 -8.93 4.78 12.13
C ALA A 230 -8.59 6.26 11.89
N ASN A 231 -9.60 7.10 11.64
CA ASN A 231 -9.41 8.56 11.49
C ASN A 231 -8.81 9.19 12.76
N THR A 232 -9.19 8.73 13.96
CA THR A 232 -8.59 9.20 15.21
C THR A 232 -7.11 8.83 15.33
N LEU A 233 -6.73 7.62 14.88
CA LEU A 233 -5.36 7.14 14.84
C LEU A 233 -4.52 7.88 13.79
N THR A 234 -5.03 8.03 12.56
CA THR A 234 -4.36 8.77 11.48
C THR A 234 -4.13 10.22 11.88
N LEU A 235 -5.10 10.89 12.53
CA LEU A 235 -4.89 12.25 13.07
C LEU A 235 -3.92 12.32 14.26
N ASN A 236 -3.57 11.20 14.89
CA ASN A 236 -2.48 11.13 15.88
C ASN A 236 -1.14 10.81 15.20
N TYR A 237 -1.14 9.99 14.14
CA TYR A 237 0.01 9.76 13.26
C TYR A 237 0.47 11.05 12.58
N CYS A 238 -0.42 11.79 11.91
CA CYS A 238 -0.14 13.10 11.32
C CYS A 238 0.36 14.13 12.36
N GLN A 239 -0.12 14.06 13.61
CA GLN A 239 0.38 14.91 14.68
C GLN A 239 1.81 14.54 15.12
N CYS A 240 2.28 13.31 14.86
CA CYS A 240 3.69 12.93 15.02
C CYS A 240 4.54 13.36 13.82
N LEU A 241 4.03 13.21 12.58
CA LEU A 241 4.70 13.70 11.38
C LEU A 241 4.96 15.21 11.43
N LEU A 242 3.99 16.02 11.90
CA LEU A 242 4.19 17.45 12.21
C LEU A 242 5.24 17.75 13.31
N ARG A 243 5.80 16.74 13.97
CA ARG A 243 6.93 16.86 14.92
C ARG A 243 8.25 16.31 14.36
N MET A 244 8.20 15.67 13.21
CA MET A 244 9.35 15.15 12.45
C MET A 244 9.54 15.92 11.13
N GLU A 245 8.75 16.97 10.91
CA GLU A 245 8.77 17.88 9.76
C GLU A 245 8.35 17.25 8.41
N GLU A 246 7.69 16.09 8.47
CA GLU A 246 7.16 15.35 7.32
C GLU A 246 5.81 15.93 6.84
N TYR A 247 5.85 17.15 6.30
CA TYR A 247 4.64 17.93 6.01
C TYR A 247 3.79 17.36 4.86
N TYR A 248 4.38 16.67 3.89
CA TYR A 248 3.66 16.17 2.70
C TYR A 248 2.76 14.96 3.02
N GLU A 249 3.26 13.96 3.77
CA GLU A 249 2.43 12.85 4.28
C GLU A 249 1.24 13.36 5.12
N VAL A 250 1.43 14.45 5.87
CA VAL A 250 0.33 15.09 6.63
C VAL A 250 -0.73 15.64 5.69
N ILE A 251 -0.35 16.36 4.63
CA ILE A 251 -1.28 16.96 3.67
C ILE A 251 -2.10 15.88 2.95
N GLU A 252 -1.47 14.78 2.55
CA GLU A 252 -2.12 13.64 1.90
C GLU A 252 -3.18 13.00 2.82
N HIS A 253 -2.74 12.42 3.95
CA HIS A 253 -3.65 11.72 4.87
C HIS A 253 -4.74 12.60 5.47
N THR A 254 -4.49 13.90 5.69
CA THR A 254 -5.54 14.81 6.16
C THR A 254 -6.51 15.22 5.06
N THR A 255 -6.07 15.23 3.79
CA THR A 255 -6.95 15.46 2.63
C THR A 255 -7.90 14.30 2.40
N ASP A 256 -7.46 13.05 2.52
CA ASP A 256 -8.34 11.88 2.49
C ASP A 256 -9.45 11.97 3.55
N ILE A 257 -9.07 12.26 4.80
CA ILE A 257 -10.01 12.42 5.91
C ILE A 257 -10.96 13.60 5.68
N VAL A 258 -10.49 14.72 5.12
CA VAL A 258 -11.34 15.88 4.79
C VAL A 258 -12.34 15.55 3.67
N ASN A 259 -11.91 14.83 2.64
CA ASN A 259 -12.74 14.47 1.49
C ASN A 259 -13.85 13.48 1.87
N GLN A 260 -13.54 12.52 2.75
CA GLN A 260 -14.49 11.53 3.26
C GLN A 260 -15.36 12.10 4.41
N HIS A 261 -14.76 12.89 5.31
CA HIS A 261 -15.38 13.38 6.56
C HIS A 261 -15.23 14.91 6.74
N PRO A 262 -15.92 15.74 5.92
CA PRO A 262 -15.77 17.20 5.88
C PRO A 262 -16.27 17.97 7.13
N GLY A 263 -16.61 17.26 8.21
CA GLY A 263 -16.91 17.79 9.55
C GLY A 263 -15.77 17.64 10.57
N VAL A 264 -14.66 16.98 10.22
CA VAL A 264 -13.57 16.69 11.18
C VAL A 264 -12.62 17.89 11.32
N ALA A 265 -12.97 18.83 12.20
CA ALA A 265 -12.20 20.07 12.43
C ALA A 265 -10.69 19.83 12.69
N LYS A 266 -10.32 18.75 13.39
CA LYS A 266 -8.90 18.40 13.65
C LYS A 266 -8.13 18.08 12.36
N ALA A 267 -8.76 17.55 11.32
CA ALA A 267 -8.12 17.26 10.04
C ALA A 267 -7.70 18.55 9.33
N PHE A 268 -8.64 19.48 9.14
CA PHE A 268 -8.37 20.82 8.63
C PHE A 268 -7.30 21.55 9.45
N TYR A 269 -7.32 21.44 10.79
CA TYR A 269 -6.32 22.11 11.63
C TYR A 269 -4.89 21.55 11.45
N LEU A 270 -4.74 20.23 11.29
CA LEU A 270 -3.44 19.62 11.00
C LEU A 270 -2.96 19.93 9.57
N ARG A 271 -3.88 19.91 8.59
CA ARG A 271 -3.58 20.23 7.19
C ARG A 271 -3.18 21.68 6.98
N GLY A 272 -3.95 22.62 7.52
CA GLY A 272 -3.64 24.05 7.48
C GLY A 272 -2.31 24.38 8.17
N LYS A 273 -1.95 23.64 9.23
CA LYS A 273 -0.61 23.73 9.82
C LYS A 273 0.50 23.21 8.89
N ALA A 274 0.31 22.10 8.19
CA ALA A 274 1.29 21.60 7.22
C ALA A 274 1.45 22.57 6.03
N HIS A 275 0.35 23.03 5.42
CA HIS A 275 0.36 24.05 4.36
C HIS A 275 1.10 25.33 4.78
N LYS A 276 0.95 25.76 6.03
CA LYS A 276 1.64 26.92 6.61
C LYS A 276 3.16 26.73 6.79
N GLU A 277 3.67 25.50 6.91
CA GLU A 277 5.12 25.23 6.91
C GLU A 277 5.67 25.06 5.48
N VAL A 278 4.89 24.53 4.51
CA VAL A 278 5.28 24.43 3.08
C VAL A 278 4.94 25.67 2.24
N TRP A 279 4.60 26.80 2.86
CA TRP A 279 4.31 28.10 2.23
C TRP A 279 3.05 28.18 1.33
N ASN A 280 2.15 27.22 1.45
CA ASN A 280 0.82 27.22 0.80
C ASN A 280 -0.14 28.15 1.57
N GLU A 281 -0.02 29.47 1.36
CA GLU A 281 -0.75 30.48 2.13
C GLU A 281 -2.29 30.38 1.96
N ALA A 282 -2.76 30.23 0.72
CA ALA A 282 -4.19 30.25 0.41
C ALA A 282 -4.92 29.05 1.02
N GLU A 283 -4.35 27.86 0.86
CA GLU A 283 -4.83 26.59 1.40
C GLU A 283 -4.78 26.60 2.93
N ALA A 284 -3.69 27.10 3.53
CA ALA A 284 -3.58 27.26 4.98
C ALA A 284 -4.67 28.20 5.53
N ARG A 285 -4.93 29.35 4.89
CA ARG A 285 -6.01 30.27 5.28
C ARG A 285 -7.39 29.64 5.12
N GLN A 286 -7.64 28.90 4.04
CA GLN A 286 -8.91 28.21 3.79
C GLN A 286 -9.19 27.15 4.86
N ASP A 287 -8.21 26.29 5.14
CA ASP A 287 -8.29 25.27 6.19
C ASP A 287 -8.51 25.91 7.56
N PHE A 288 -7.74 26.94 7.91
CA PHE A 288 -7.91 27.65 9.17
C PHE A 288 -9.27 28.35 9.30
N SER A 289 -9.86 28.86 8.21
CA SER A 289 -11.25 29.34 8.22
C SER A 289 -12.22 28.19 8.50
N ARG A 290 -12.05 27.05 7.81
CA ARG A 290 -12.92 25.89 7.97
C ARG A 290 -12.86 25.26 9.37
N VAL A 291 -11.71 25.37 10.05
CA VAL A 291 -11.60 25.02 11.48
C VAL A 291 -12.51 25.89 12.35
N LEU A 292 -12.63 27.19 12.07
CA LEU A 292 -13.47 28.11 12.84
C LEU A 292 -14.96 27.88 12.62
N ASP A 293 -15.36 27.46 11.42
CA ASP A 293 -16.74 27.09 11.10
C ASP A 293 -17.19 25.84 11.88
N LEU A 294 -16.28 24.86 12.03
CA LEU A 294 -16.57 23.55 12.62
C LEU A 294 -16.33 23.50 14.14
N ASP A 295 -15.34 24.23 14.65
CA ASP A 295 -15.02 24.36 16.08
C ASP A 295 -14.60 25.80 16.43
N PRO A 296 -15.56 26.66 16.79
CA PRO A 296 -15.28 28.01 17.29
C PRO A 296 -14.41 28.06 18.56
N GLY A 297 -14.26 26.95 19.29
CA GLY A 297 -13.37 26.84 20.46
C GLY A 297 -11.89 26.93 20.09
N MET A 298 -11.50 26.43 18.91
CA MET A 298 -10.12 26.53 18.40
C MET A 298 -9.69 27.95 17.98
N LYS A 299 -10.58 28.96 18.07
CA LYS A 299 -10.34 30.36 17.67
C LYS A 299 -9.07 31.01 18.24
N LYS A 300 -8.65 30.63 19.45
CA LYS A 300 -7.38 31.12 20.04
C LYS A 300 -6.15 30.46 19.41
N ALA A 301 -6.23 29.18 19.06
CA ALA A 301 -5.14 28.43 18.42
C ALA A 301 -4.98 28.85 16.96
N VAL A 302 -6.08 28.89 16.20
CA VAL A 302 -6.12 29.34 14.80
C VAL A 302 -5.57 30.77 14.65
N LYS A 303 -5.98 31.71 15.51
CA LYS A 303 -5.41 33.07 15.50
C LYS A 303 -3.90 33.11 15.70
N LYS A 304 -3.31 32.18 16.47
CA LYS A 304 -1.85 32.11 16.65
C LYS A 304 -1.15 31.63 15.39
N GLU A 305 -1.64 30.56 14.76
CA GLU A 305 -1.04 30.03 13.52
C GLU A 305 -1.18 31.03 12.36
N LEU A 306 -2.32 31.72 12.23
CA LEU A 306 -2.53 32.79 11.25
C LEU A 306 -1.63 34.01 11.47
N ALA A 307 -1.35 34.38 12.72
CA ALA A 307 -0.41 35.47 13.01
C ALA A 307 1.03 35.12 12.58
N VAL A 308 1.46 33.85 12.80
CA VAL A 308 2.75 33.35 12.31
C VAL A 308 2.80 33.30 10.78
N LEU A 309 1.69 32.94 10.12
CA LEU A 309 1.60 32.97 8.66
C LEU A 309 1.73 34.40 8.10
N ASN A 310 0.97 35.36 8.65
CA ASN A 310 1.05 36.76 8.26
C ASN A 310 2.49 37.30 8.36
N MET A 311 3.14 37.10 9.53
CA MET A 311 4.51 37.54 9.75
C MET A 311 5.49 37.02 8.68
N ARG A 312 5.49 35.71 8.43
CA ARG A 312 6.36 35.10 7.40
C ARG A 312 6.10 35.65 5.99
N MET A 313 4.84 35.92 5.66
CA MET A 313 4.48 36.49 4.36
C MET A 313 4.83 37.97 4.25
N GLU A 314 4.73 38.75 5.33
CA GLU A 314 5.18 40.14 5.40
C GLU A 314 6.71 40.25 5.25
N GLU A 315 7.47 39.37 5.91
CA GLU A 315 8.93 39.22 5.76
C GLU A 315 9.31 38.92 4.30
N LYS A 316 8.71 37.87 3.71
CA LYS A 316 8.95 37.48 2.31
C LYS A 316 8.59 38.60 1.32
N ASN A 317 7.44 39.24 1.50
CA ASN A 317 6.99 40.33 0.62
C ASN A 317 7.92 41.54 0.69
N GLN A 318 8.49 41.84 1.87
CA GLN A 318 9.47 42.92 2.02
C GLN A 318 10.83 42.54 1.42
N GLU A 319 11.30 41.30 1.60
CA GLU A 319 12.49 40.81 0.89
C GLU A 319 12.34 40.92 -0.63
N ASP A 320 11.25 40.41 -1.19
CA ASP A 320 11.04 40.38 -2.64
C ASP A 320 10.90 41.81 -3.20
N ARG A 321 10.25 42.71 -2.46
CA ARG A 321 10.21 44.15 -2.75
C ARG A 321 11.61 44.78 -2.76
N ASP A 322 12.49 44.44 -1.82
CA ASP A 322 13.85 44.97 -1.79
C ASP A 322 14.74 44.35 -2.88
N LYS A 323 14.53 43.07 -3.25
CA LYS A 323 15.14 42.45 -4.45
C LYS A 323 14.73 43.20 -5.73
N TYR A 324 13.44 43.49 -5.91
CA TYR A 324 12.95 44.30 -7.04
C TYR A 324 13.48 45.74 -7.03
N ARG A 325 13.71 46.33 -5.85
CA ARG A 325 14.28 47.68 -5.71
C ARG A 325 15.79 47.72 -5.98
N ALA A 326 16.50 46.62 -5.71
CA ALA A 326 17.93 46.48 -5.98
C ALA A 326 18.24 46.04 -7.43
N ALA A 327 17.25 45.56 -8.17
CA ALA A 327 17.40 45.21 -9.58
C ALA A 327 17.76 46.47 -10.42
N PRO A 328 18.84 46.43 -11.23
CA PRO A 328 19.12 47.54 -12.14
C PRO A 328 18.00 47.67 -13.18
N PRO A 329 17.70 48.90 -13.67
CA PRO A 329 16.69 49.08 -14.70
C PRO A 329 17.04 48.27 -15.95
N PRO A 330 16.04 47.69 -16.66
CA PRO A 330 16.30 46.88 -17.84
C PRO A 330 17.10 47.69 -18.87
N GLY A 331 18.30 47.20 -19.18
CA GLY A 331 19.29 47.94 -19.94
C GLY A 331 18.73 48.40 -21.28
N THR A 332 18.85 49.70 -21.57
CA THR A 332 18.44 50.26 -22.85
C THR A 332 19.13 49.50 -23.99
N PRO A 333 18.39 49.01 -25.00
CA PRO A 333 18.98 48.19 -26.06
C PRO A 333 20.04 49.03 -26.80
N PRO A 334 21.26 48.51 -26.99
CA PRO A 334 22.35 49.30 -27.52
C PRO A 334 22.02 49.77 -28.94
N CYS A 335 22.05 51.09 -29.15
CA CYS A 335 21.80 51.69 -30.46
C CYS A 335 22.77 51.13 -31.50
N ARG A 336 22.24 50.31 -32.43
CA ARG A 336 23.00 49.80 -33.56
C ARG A 336 23.46 50.97 -34.44
N ARG A 337 24.75 51.33 -34.36
CA ARG A 337 25.36 52.18 -35.39
C ARG A 337 25.28 51.46 -36.74
N PRO A 338 24.97 52.17 -37.84
CA PRO A 338 24.96 51.57 -39.17
C PRO A 338 26.40 51.16 -39.58
N PRO A 339 26.61 49.96 -40.15
CA PRO A 339 27.91 49.57 -40.68
C PRO A 339 28.16 50.28 -42.02
N ASN A 340 29.34 50.89 -42.18
CA ASN A 340 29.79 51.48 -43.44
C ASN A 340 30.62 50.44 -44.23
N PRO A 341 30.54 50.34 -45.57
CA PRO A 341 30.88 49.08 -46.26
C PRO A 341 32.30 48.99 -46.86
N ARG A 342 32.91 47.80 -46.71
CA ARG A 342 33.84 47.08 -47.61
C ARG A 342 33.98 45.64 -47.07
N ILE A 343 33.73 44.56 -47.83
CA ILE A 343 34.53 43.99 -48.96
C ILE A 343 35.84 43.39 -48.44
N THR A 344 36.15 42.09 -48.57
CA THR A 344 35.35 40.88 -48.96
C THR A 344 34.98 40.06 -47.69
N SER A 345 34.83 38.73 -47.57
CA SER A 345 34.85 37.49 -48.40
C SER A 345 34.27 36.34 -47.51
N SER A 346 33.94 35.11 -47.93
CA SER A 346 33.44 34.46 -49.18
C SER A 346 33.51 32.93 -48.93
N TRP A 347 32.45 32.16 -49.26
CA TRP A 347 32.35 30.67 -49.19
C TRP A 347 32.24 30.07 -47.75
N SER A 348 31.50 28.99 -47.47
CA SER A 348 30.41 28.28 -48.20
C SER A 348 29.59 27.37 -47.25
N SER A 349 28.33 27.10 -47.62
CA SER A 349 27.48 25.94 -47.23
C SER A 349 27.07 25.69 -45.76
N CYS A 350 25.75 25.68 -45.55
CA CYS A 350 25.01 25.03 -44.44
C CYS A 350 24.66 23.55 -44.85
N PRO A 351 23.85 22.72 -44.12
CA PRO A 351 23.03 23.01 -42.92
C PRO A 351 22.83 21.89 -41.83
N ALA A 352 22.23 22.32 -40.71
CA ALA A 352 21.18 21.68 -39.89
C ALA A 352 21.36 20.35 -39.09
N SER A 353 20.70 20.36 -37.91
CA SER A 353 20.13 19.25 -37.08
C SER A 353 21.10 18.19 -36.48
N ALA A 354 20.82 17.52 -35.34
CA ALA A 354 19.71 17.53 -34.37
C ALA A 354 20.25 17.25 -32.92
N PRO A 355 19.45 17.39 -31.83
CA PRO A 355 19.92 17.19 -30.44
C PRO A 355 19.61 15.80 -29.84
N PHE A 356 20.30 15.42 -28.75
CA PHE A 356 19.78 14.86 -27.48
C PHE A 356 20.89 14.17 -26.65
N GLY A 357 20.79 14.20 -25.31
CA GLY A 357 21.71 13.51 -24.39
C GLY A 357 21.54 13.93 -22.92
N PRO A 358 20.99 13.09 -22.01
CA PRO A 358 20.64 13.48 -20.64
C PRO A 358 21.67 13.07 -19.56
N SER A 359 21.66 13.81 -18.44
CA SER A 359 22.26 13.47 -17.13
C SER A 359 21.51 14.28 -16.05
N ALA A 360 21.40 13.91 -14.76
CA ALA A 360 21.84 12.76 -13.96
C ALA A 360 20.70 12.42 -12.95
N LEU A 361 20.34 11.16 -12.67
CA LEU A 361 20.89 10.23 -11.66
C LEU A 361 20.75 10.64 -10.16
N SER A 362 20.38 9.65 -9.32
CA SER A 362 20.30 9.66 -7.82
C SER A 362 19.09 10.41 -7.20
N HIS A 363 18.46 10.03 -6.07
CA HIS A 363 18.55 8.88 -5.13
C HIS A 363 17.12 8.31 -4.91
N TRP A 364 16.85 6.99 -4.80
CA TRP A 364 17.07 6.03 -3.69
C TRP A 364 16.36 6.34 -2.35
N CYS A 365 15.37 5.49 -2.01
CA CYS A 365 14.67 5.30 -0.72
C CYS A 365 13.94 6.54 -0.10
N THR A 366 12.73 6.45 0.47
CA THR A 366 11.94 5.28 0.97
C THR A 366 10.45 5.60 0.89
N LEU A 367 9.57 4.62 0.62
CA LEU A 367 8.24 4.45 1.25
C LEU A 367 7.51 3.22 0.66
N LEU A 368 6.94 2.39 1.54
CA LEU A 368 6.02 1.28 1.24
C LEU A 368 4.80 1.39 2.17
N TRP A 369 3.69 0.77 1.74
CA TRP A 369 2.40 0.47 2.42
C TRP A 369 1.18 1.29 1.98
#